data_AF-A0A973FQX4-F1
#
_entry.id   AF-A0A973FQX4-F1
#
_cell.length_a   1.000
_cell.length_b   1.000
_cell.length_c   1.000
_cell.angle_alpha   90.00
_cell.angle_beta   90.00
_cell.angle_gamma   90.00
#
_symmetry.space_group_name_H-M   'P 1'
#
loop_
_entity.id
_entity.type
_entity.pdbx_description
1 polymer ?
#
loop_
_entity_poly.entity_id
_entity_poly.type
_entity_poly.pdbx_seq_one_letter_code
_entity_poly.pdbx_strand_id
1 'polypeptide(L)'
;MLRLITWIYDFITRNPLIFWFCMGVNAVGVVWGGVVWYGPMLLESPLWAWPFIPDCPEAAFWATLAFILLRYGRGRGWFTAFATFSAIKYGIWTLLFWLKHWSVAGASDPEFAMELMLFVSHMGLTAEGVLLATRIGPLPLPQRLAVIGWFALSVLVDYGLGYHPPLTDAVPAAYVFWVAAGLTTLLGGALLWLPTELAADTRLGQPLRSRS
;
A
#
# COMPACT_ATOMS: atom_id res chain seq x y z
N MET A 1 14.35 -13.14 -9.34
CA MET A 1 13.42 -12.44 -8.42
C MET A 1 12.10 -12.08 -9.08
N LEU A 2 12.06 -11.29 -10.17
CA LEU A 2 10.80 -10.94 -10.86
C LEU A 2 9.94 -12.15 -11.29
N ARG A 3 10.55 -13.23 -11.80
CA ARG A 3 9.83 -14.47 -12.16
C ARG A 3 9.07 -15.12 -11.00
N LEU A 4 9.65 -15.09 -9.79
CA LEU A 4 9.02 -15.64 -8.59
C LEU A 4 7.80 -14.78 -8.19
N ILE A 5 7.95 -13.46 -8.20
CA ILE A 5 6.85 -12.53 -7.84
C ILE A 5 5.68 -12.69 -8.82
N THR A 6 5.96 -12.75 -10.13
CA THR A 6 4.92 -12.99 -11.15
C THR A 6 4.25 -14.35 -10.96
N TRP A 7 5.01 -15.40 -10.63
CA TRP A 7 4.44 -16.71 -10.34
C TRP A 7 3.52 -16.69 -9.12
N ILE A 8 3.94 -16.05 -8.01
CA ILE A 8 3.12 -15.87 -6.81
C ILE A 8 1.83 -15.10 -7.15
N TYR A 9 1.96 -13.98 -7.87
CA TYR A 9 0.81 -13.21 -8.31
C TYR A 9 -0.17 -14.08 -9.11
N ASP A 10 0.32 -14.81 -10.10
CA ASP A 10 -0.52 -15.63 -10.98
C ASP A 10 -1.15 -16.79 -10.19
N PHE A 11 -0.42 -17.40 -9.25
CA PHE A 11 -0.94 -18.44 -8.37
C PHE A 11 -2.11 -17.96 -7.52
N ILE A 12 -1.97 -16.80 -6.87
CA ILE A 12 -3.01 -16.20 -6.02
C ILE A 12 -4.19 -15.75 -6.88
N THR A 13 -3.94 -15.02 -7.96
CA THR A 13 -5.00 -14.35 -8.72
C THR A 13 -5.73 -15.26 -9.69
N ARG A 14 -5.13 -16.33 -10.21
CA ARG A 14 -5.82 -17.27 -11.12
C ARG A 14 -6.72 -18.23 -10.37
N ASN A 15 -6.40 -18.59 -9.12
CA ASN A 15 -7.27 -19.43 -8.31
C ASN A 15 -8.37 -18.57 -7.67
N PRO A 16 -9.66 -18.72 -8.06
CA PRO A 16 -10.73 -17.89 -7.54
C PRO A 16 -10.93 -18.04 -6.03
N LEU A 17 -10.71 -19.23 -5.46
CA LEU A 17 -10.89 -19.46 -4.03
C LEU A 17 -9.83 -18.72 -3.22
N ILE A 18 -8.55 -18.85 -3.60
CA ILE A 18 -7.44 -18.16 -2.94
C ILE A 18 -7.62 -16.65 -3.09
N PHE A 19 -7.91 -16.18 -4.30
CA PHE A 19 -8.13 -14.76 -4.57
C PHE A 19 -9.21 -14.16 -3.67
N TRP A 20 -10.42 -14.74 -3.66
CA TRP A 20 -11.53 -14.20 -2.88
C TRP A 20 -11.33 -14.36 -1.38
N PHE A 21 -10.62 -15.40 -0.94
CA PHE A 21 -10.19 -15.52 0.44
C PHE A 21 -9.28 -14.36 0.86
N CYS A 22 -8.24 -14.05 0.08
CA CYS A 22 -7.36 -12.90 0.36
C CYS A 22 -8.13 -11.57 0.39
N MET A 23 -9.02 -11.33 -0.59
CA MET A 23 -9.85 -10.11 -0.61
C MET A 23 -10.80 -10.05 0.61
N GLY A 24 -11.32 -11.19 1.05
CA GLY A 24 -12.14 -11.28 2.26
C GLY A 24 -11.35 -10.96 3.53
N VAL A 25 -10.12 -11.47 3.65
CA VAL A 25 -9.21 -11.14 4.76
C VAL A 25 -8.92 -9.64 4.78
N ASN A 26 -8.64 -9.02 3.64
CA ASN A 26 -8.46 -7.57 3.58
C ASN A 26 -9.73 -6.83 3.99
N ALA A 27 -10.91 -7.23 3.51
CA ALA A 27 -12.17 -6.60 3.90
C ALA A 27 -12.40 -6.66 5.42
N VAL A 28 -12.08 -7.80 6.06
CA VAL A 28 -12.11 -7.92 7.53
C VAL A 28 -11.10 -6.98 8.17
N GLY A 29 -9.87 -6.93 7.67
CA GLY A 29 -8.83 -6.02 8.18
C GLY A 29 -9.20 -4.54 8.05
N VAL A 30 -9.83 -4.15 6.93
CA VAL A 30 -10.34 -2.79 6.69
C VAL A 30 -11.39 -2.41 7.73
N VAL A 31 -12.40 -3.27 7.92
CA VAL A 31 -13.50 -2.98 8.86
C VAL A 31 -13.00 -3.02 10.30
N TRP A 32 -12.30 -4.08 10.69
CA TRP A 32 -11.82 -4.26 12.04
C TRP A 32 -10.81 -3.17 12.42
N GLY A 33 -9.79 -2.92 11.59
CA GLY A 33 -8.82 -1.86 11.82
C GLY A 33 -9.46 -0.48 11.81
N GLY A 34 -10.29 -0.19 10.80
CA GLY A 34 -10.96 1.11 10.68
C GLY A 34 -11.87 1.45 11.86
N VAL A 35 -12.61 0.46 12.39
CA VAL A 35 -13.54 0.67 13.51
C VAL A 35 -12.86 0.58 14.86
N VAL A 36 -12.05 -0.47 15.10
CA VAL A 36 -11.49 -0.77 16.42
C VAL A 36 -10.25 0.08 16.71
N TRP A 37 -9.37 0.25 15.73
CA TRP A 37 -8.09 0.96 15.91
C TRP A 37 -8.22 2.46 15.62
N TYR A 38 -8.87 2.82 14.50
CA TYR A 38 -8.95 4.21 14.03
C TYR A 38 -10.28 4.90 14.39
N GLY A 39 -11.29 4.16 14.84
CA GLY A 39 -12.64 4.69 15.11
C GLY A 39 -12.68 5.87 16.07
N PRO A 40 -12.07 5.78 17.27
CA PRO A 40 -12.03 6.90 18.22
C PRO A 40 -11.44 8.17 17.60
N MET A 41 -10.35 8.02 16.85
CA MET A 41 -9.66 9.15 16.22
C MET A 41 -10.48 9.80 15.10
N LEU A 42 -11.16 8.99 14.29
CA LEU A 42 -12.05 9.50 13.24
C LEU A 42 -13.19 10.35 13.84
N LEU A 43 -13.76 9.92 14.97
CA LEU A 43 -14.85 10.63 15.65
C LEU A 43 -14.40 11.97 16.27
N GLU A 44 -13.13 12.06 16.68
CA GLU A 44 -12.55 13.27 17.28
C GLU A 44 -11.98 14.24 16.23
N SER A 45 -11.87 13.80 14.96
CA SER A 45 -11.23 14.56 13.89
C SER A 45 -12.23 15.21 12.93
N PRO A 46 -11.88 16.35 12.33
CA PRO A 46 -12.73 16.98 11.31
C PRO A 46 -12.84 16.11 10.06
N LEU A 47 -14.01 16.15 9.39
CA LEU A 47 -14.32 15.29 8.24
C LEU A 47 -13.32 15.38 7.08
N TRP A 48 -12.65 16.51 6.89
CA TRP A 48 -11.65 16.66 5.84
C TRP A 48 -10.38 15.84 6.08
N ALA A 49 -10.08 15.48 7.34
CA ALA A 49 -8.91 14.67 7.71
C ALA A 49 -9.16 13.16 7.56
N TRP A 50 -10.42 12.75 7.42
CA TRP A 50 -10.81 11.34 7.34
C TRP A 50 -10.15 10.55 6.21
N PRO A 51 -9.82 11.12 5.03
CA PRO A 51 -9.07 10.40 3.99
C PRO A 51 -7.57 10.22 4.29
N PHE A 52 -7.06 10.69 5.42
CA PHE A 52 -5.66 10.58 5.81
C PHE A 52 -5.47 9.80 7.11
N ILE A 53 -6.50 9.72 7.94
CA ILE A 53 -6.45 9.06 9.25
C ILE A 53 -6.35 7.52 9.16
N PRO A 54 -7.20 6.81 8.38
CA PRO A 54 -7.28 5.35 8.42
C PRO A 54 -6.19 4.71 7.54
N ASP A 55 -4.93 5.13 7.69
CA ASP A 55 -3.73 4.73 6.96
C ASP A 55 -3.78 3.29 6.40
N CYS A 56 -3.62 2.29 7.29
CA CYS A 56 -3.48 0.90 6.90
C CYS A 56 -4.80 0.24 6.45
N PRO A 57 -5.96 0.49 7.11
CA PRO A 57 -7.26 0.08 6.59
C PRO A 57 -7.53 0.62 5.17
N GLU A 58 -7.22 1.88 4.92
CA GLU A 58 -7.36 2.51 3.62
C GLU A 58 -6.43 1.87 2.59
N ALA A 59 -5.17 1.63 2.95
CA ALA A 59 -4.22 0.93 2.08
C ALA A 59 -4.70 -0.46 1.66
N ALA A 60 -5.23 -1.24 2.60
CA ALA A 60 -5.80 -2.57 2.32
C ALA A 60 -7.05 -2.48 1.45
N PHE A 61 -7.88 -1.44 1.62
CA PHE A 61 -9.03 -1.18 0.77
C PHE A 61 -8.60 -0.87 -0.67
N TRP A 62 -7.64 0.04 -0.87
CA TRP A 62 -7.11 0.35 -2.19
C TRP A 62 -6.44 -0.84 -2.86
N ALA A 63 -5.67 -1.64 -2.11
CA ALA A 63 -5.07 -2.87 -2.61
C ALA A 63 -6.14 -3.86 -3.08
N THR A 64 -7.19 -4.07 -2.27
CA THR A 64 -8.34 -4.94 -2.61
C THR A 64 -9.02 -4.50 -3.90
N LEU A 65 -9.35 -3.21 -4.01
CA LEU A 65 -9.96 -2.67 -5.23
C LEU A 65 -9.03 -2.81 -6.44
N ALA A 66 -7.72 -2.59 -6.26
CA ALA A 66 -6.75 -2.70 -7.35
C ALA A 66 -6.66 -4.15 -7.86
N PHE A 67 -6.60 -5.13 -6.96
CA PHE A 67 -6.63 -6.55 -7.34
C PHE A 67 -7.91 -6.95 -8.06
N ILE A 68 -9.08 -6.48 -7.59
CA ILE A 68 -10.36 -6.74 -8.26
C ILE A 68 -10.38 -6.12 -9.65
N LEU A 69 -9.97 -4.87 -9.81
CA LEU A 69 -9.91 -4.22 -11.13
C LEU A 69 -8.96 -4.94 -12.07
N LEU A 70 -7.77 -5.33 -11.59
CA LEU A 70 -6.79 -6.08 -12.36
C LEU A 70 -7.31 -7.46 -12.79
N ARG A 71 -8.08 -8.14 -11.92
CA ARG A 71 -8.75 -9.42 -12.26
C ARG A 71 -9.68 -9.28 -13.46
N TYR A 72 -10.35 -8.14 -13.60
CA TYR A 72 -11.23 -7.83 -14.73
C TYR A 72 -10.53 -7.06 -15.86
N GLY A 73 -9.20 -7.06 -15.90
CA GLY A 73 -8.41 -6.46 -16.98
C GLY A 73 -8.37 -4.92 -16.97
N ARG A 74 -8.68 -4.29 -15.84
CA ARG A 74 -8.73 -2.81 -15.65
C ARG A 74 -7.69 -2.34 -14.63
N GLY A 75 -7.60 -1.02 -14.44
CA GLY A 75 -6.93 -0.43 -13.27
C GLY A 75 -5.41 -0.29 -13.32
N ARG A 76 -4.72 -0.84 -14.34
CA ARG A 76 -3.24 -0.86 -14.44
C ARG A 76 -2.54 0.50 -14.39
N GLY A 77 -3.25 1.62 -14.48
CA GLY A 77 -2.66 2.97 -14.47
C GLY A 77 -2.41 3.52 -13.07
N TRP A 78 -2.75 4.79 -12.87
CA TRP A 78 -2.46 5.53 -11.63
C TRP A 78 -3.03 4.87 -10.38
N PHE A 79 -4.18 4.20 -10.50
CA PHE A 79 -4.84 3.56 -9.36
C PHE A 79 -4.04 2.38 -8.81
N THR A 80 -3.51 1.50 -9.68
CA THR A 80 -2.59 0.44 -9.22
C THR A 80 -1.33 1.03 -8.60
N ALA A 81 -0.80 2.13 -9.13
CA ALA A 81 0.36 2.79 -8.53
C ALA A 81 0.05 3.42 -7.16
N PHE A 82 -1.11 4.07 -7.02
CA PHE A 82 -1.59 4.61 -5.75
C PHE A 82 -1.75 3.50 -4.70
N ALA A 83 -2.45 2.41 -5.05
CA ALA A 83 -2.63 1.27 -4.17
C ALA A 83 -1.30 0.60 -3.79
N THR A 84 -0.39 0.44 -4.76
CA THR A 84 0.98 -0.05 -4.52
C THR A 84 1.72 0.82 -3.51
N PHE A 85 1.72 2.14 -3.75
CA PHE A 85 2.41 3.10 -2.91
C PHE A 85 1.85 3.06 -1.48
N SER A 86 0.52 3.08 -1.34
CA SER A 86 -0.18 3.00 -0.07
C SER A 86 0.20 1.74 0.70
N ALA A 87 0.07 0.57 0.07
CA ALA A 87 0.30 -0.72 0.71
C ALA A 87 1.76 -0.88 1.17
N ILE A 88 2.73 -0.48 0.34
CA ILE A 88 4.15 -0.56 0.71
C ILE A 88 4.49 0.47 1.80
N LYS A 89 4.04 1.73 1.67
CA LYS A 89 4.33 2.80 2.64
C LYS A 89 3.82 2.40 4.02
N TYR A 90 2.53 2.12 4.14
CA TYR A 90 1.89 1.89 5.43
C TYR A 90 2.21 0.52 6.01
N GLY A 91 2.40 -0.49 5.15
CA GLY A 91 2.93 -1.78 5.54
C GLY A 91 4.30 -1.66 6.20
N ILE A 92 5.30 -1.11 5.49
CA ILE A 92 6.67 -0.97 6.04
C ILE A 92 6.72 -0.02 7.24
N TRP A 93 5.98 1.09 7.20
CA TRP A 93 5.91 2.02 8.34
C TRP A 93 5.48 1.28 9.61
N THR A 94 4.43 0.45 9.52
CA THR A 94 3.91 -0.31 10.67
C THR A 94 4.89 -1.38 11.15
N LEU A 95 5.61 -2.04 10.23
CA LEU A 95 6.67 -2.98 10.60
C LEU A 95 7.79 -2.28 11.39
N LEU A 96 8.25 -1.12 10.92
CA LEU A 96 9.30 -0.35 11.59
C LEU A 96 8.83 0.22 12.93
N PHE A 97 7.56 0.66 13.01
CA PHE A 97 6.93 1.12 14.25
C PHE A 97 6.98 0.04 15.33
N TRP A 98 6.47 -1.16 15.05
CA TRP A 98 6.44 -2.24 16.03
C TRP A 98 7.82 -2.79 16.38
N LEU A 99 8.73 -2.90 15.42
CA LEU A 99 10.13 -3.24 15.72
C LEU A 99 10.78 -2.21 16.65
N LYS A 100 10.50 -0.91 16.44
CA LYS A 100 11.00 0.14 17.32
C LYS A 100 10.36 0.06 18.70
N HIS A 101 9.06 -0.18 18.77
CA HIS A 101 8.33 -0.37 20.02
C HIS A 101 8.95 -1.50 20.85
N TRP A 102 9.08 -2.71 20.28
CA TRP A 102 9.66 -3.87 20.97
C TRP A 102 11.12 -3.70 21.36
N SER A 103 11.89 -2.88 20.62
CA SER A 103 13.28 -2.57 21.00
C SER A 103 13.40 -1.77 22.31
N VAL A 104 12.30 -1.16 22.76
CA VAL A 104 12.25 -0.31 23.97
C VAL A 104 11.38 -0.95 25.05
N ALA A 105 10.16 -1.36 24.71
CA ALA A 105 9.18 -1.92 25.64
C ALA A 105 9.39 -3.42 25.93
N GLY A 106 10.15 -4.13 25.08
CA GLY A 106 10.23 -5.58 25.11
C GLY A 106 9.01 -6.26 24.48
N ALA A 107 8.85 -7.56 24.72
CA ALA A 107 7.78 -8.41 24.13
C ALA A 107 6.88 -9.04 25.21
N SER A 108 6.77 -8.39 26.37
CA SER A 108 6.07 -8.92 27.56
C SER A 108 4.76 -8.17 27.86
N ASP A 109 4.31 -7.31 26.95
CA ASP A 109 3.05 -6.59 27.08
C ASP A 109 1.85 -7.58 26.96
N PRO A 110 0.83 -7.48 27.83
CA PRO A 110 -0.45 -8.18 27.63
C PRO A 110 -1.04 -8.01 26.21
N GLU A 111 -0.75 -6.91 25.53
CA GLU A 111 -1.22 -6.63 24.17
C GLU A 111 -0.36 -7.27 23.06
N PHE A 112 0.74 -7.95 23.39
CA PHE A 112 1.70 -8.47 22.40
C PHE A 112 1.07 -9.34 21.29
N ALA A 113 0.00 -10.08 21.60
CA ALA A 113 -0.73 -10.85 20.58
C ALA A 113 -1.37 -9.94 19.50
N MET A 114 -1.91 -8.79 19.90
CA MET A 114 -2.45 -7.78 19.01
C MET A 114 -1.35 -7.13 18.18
N GLU A 115 -0.24 -6.75 18.83
CA GLU A 115 0.93 -6.15 18.17
C GLU A 115 1.51 -7.10 17.11
N LEU A 116 1.62 -8.39 17.43
CA LEU A 116 2.10 -9.41 16.51
C LEU A 116 1.13 -9.62 15.34
N MET A 117 -0.18 -9.61 15.60
CA MET A 117 -1.19 -9.68 14.54
C MET A 117 -1.11 -8.47 13.61
N LEU A 118 -0.96 -7.26 14.15
CA LEU A 118 -0.72 -6.05 13.37
C LEU A 118 0.59 -6.18 12.58
N PHE A 119 1.69 -6.57 13.21
CA PHE A 119 2.95 -6.76 12.51
C PHE A 119 2.85 -7.74 11.33
N VAL A 120 2.31 -8.94 11.57
CA VAL A 120 2.19 -9.99 10.53
C VAL A 120 1.21 -9.61 9.42
N SER A 121 0.06 -9.01 9.76
CA SER A 121 -0.89 -8.54 8.74
C SER A 121 -0.28 -7.45 7.84
N HIS A 122 0.59 -6.59 8.38
CA HIS A 122 1.27 -5.55 7.61
C HIS A 122 2.45 -6.06 6.78
N MET A 123 3.03 -7.22 7.13
CA MET A 123 3.89 -7.97 6.20
C MET A 123 3.09 -8.41 4.98
N GLY A 124 1.87 -8.92 5.18
CA GLY A 124 0.93 -9.27 4.12
C GLY A 124 0.60 -8.07 3.23
N LEU A 125 0.21 -6.94 3.82
CA LEU A 125 -0.07 -5.70 3.10
C LEU A 125 1.14 -5.22 2.28
N THR A 126 2.35 -5.27 2.86
CA THR A 126 3.57 -4.92 2.13
C THR A 126 3.78 -5.86 0.93
N ALA A 127 3.58 -7.16 1.12
CA ALA A 127 3.70 -8.15 0.05
C ALA A 127 2.67 -7.91 -1.07
N GLU A 128 1.44 -7.55 -0.74
CA GLU A 128 0.42 -7.13 -1.70
C GLU A 128 0.87 -5.92 -2.52
N GLY A 129 1.44 -4.91 -1.88
CA GLY A 129 2.03 -3.77 -2.56
C GLY A 129 3.13 -4.18 -3.55
N VAL A 130 4.03 -5.09 -3.14
CA VAL A 130 5.08 -5.64 -4.04
C VAL A 130 4.47 -6.40 -5.22
N LEU A 131 3.39 -7.16 -5.01
CA LEU A 131 2.67 -7.85 -6.07
C LEU A 131 2.03 -6.86 -7.06
N LEU A 132 1.37 -5.82 -6.55
CA LEU A 132 0.76 -4.76 -7.36
C LEU A 132 1.79 -3.93 -8.13
N ALA A 133 2.99 -3.72 -7.58
CA ALA A 133 4.08 -2.99 -8.23
C ALA A 133 4.43 -3.59 -9.60
N THR A 134 4.36 -4.91 -9.75
CA THR A 134 4.63 -5.60 -11.04
C THR A 134 3.54 -5.39 -12.09
N ARG A 135 2.41 -4.79 -11.71
CA ARG A 135 1.23 -4.60 -12.55
C ARG A 135 0.95 -3.13 -12.87
N ILE A 136 1.76 -2.22 -12.34
CA ILE A 136 1.75 -0.81 -12.75
C ILE A 136 2.08 -0.72 -14.24
N GLY A 137 1.17 -0.14 -15.00
CA GLY A 137 1.29 0.17 -16.42
C GLY A 137 1.89 1.56 -16.65
N PRO A 138 1.88 2.04 -17.91
CA PRO A 138 2.40 3.37 -18.24
C PRO A 138 1.70 4.49 -17.45
N LEU A 139 2.50 5.40 -16.90
CA LEU A 139 2.04 6.54 -16.10
C LEU A 139 2.66 7.84 -16.60
N PRO A 140 1.85 8.82 -17.04
CA PRO A 140 2.34 10.16 -17.34
C PRO A 140 2.78 10.88 -16.07
N LEU A 141 3.74 11.80 -16.21
CA LEU A 141 4.34 12.52 -15.08
C LEU A 141 3.32 13.17 -14.14
N PRO A 142 2.24 13.85 -14.60
CA PRO A 142 1.27 14.45 -13.69
C PRO A 142 0.60 13.45 -12.75
N GLN A 143 0.32 12.22 -13.21
CA GLN A 143 -0.27 11.18 -12.35
C GLN A 143 0.72 10.72 -11.28
N ARG A 144 2.01 10.63 -11.62
CA ARG A 144 3.06 10.29 -10.65
C ARG A 144 3.18 11.37 -9.58
N LEU A 145 3.22 12.63 -10.00
CA LEU A 145 3.29 13.77 -9.10
C LEU A 145 2.04 13.88 -8.22
N ALA A 146 0.85 13.54 -8.74
CA ALA A 146 -0.38 13.51 -7.94
C ALA A 146 -0.32 12.44 -6.84
N VAL A 147 0.14 11.22 -7.15
CA VAL A 147 0.33 10.16 -6.16
C VAL A 147 1.35 10.58 -5.10
N ILE A 148 2.51 11.11 -5.52
CA ILE A 148 3.55 11.59 -4.60
C ILE A 148 3.03 12.73 -3.72
N GLY A 149 2.34 13.69 -4.33
CA GLY A 149 1.75 14.84 -3.65
C GLY A 149 0.72 14.42 -2.60
N TRP A 150 -0.10 13.40 -2.89
CA TRP A 150 -1.04 12.84 -1.91
C TRP A 150 -0.33 12.30 -0.68
N PHE A 151 0.69 11.46 -0.85
CA PHE A 151 1.42 10.87 0.28
C PHE A 151 2.36 11.86 0.98
N ALA A 152 2.80 12.92 0.31
CA ALA A 152 3.49 14.03 0.95
C ALA A 152 2.52 14.87 1.80
N LEU A 153 1.30 15.11 1.29
CA LEU A 153 0.22 15.75 2.05
C LEU A 153 -0.16 14.90 3.26
N SER A 154 -0.22 13.56 3.13
CA SER A 154 -0.49 12.68 4.28
C SER A 154 0.55 12.91 5.40
N VAL A 155 1.84 12.96 5.08
CA VAL A 155 2.90 13.25 6.08
C VAL A 155 2.68 14.61 6.78
N LEU A 156 2.23 15.63 6.05
CA LEU A 156 1.92 16.93 6.62
C LEU A 156 0.68 16.86 7.54
N VAL A 157 -0.36 16.14 7.14
CA VAL A 157 -1.59 15.99 7.94
C VAL A 157 -1.29 15.20 9.22
N ASP A 158 -0.58 14.08 9.09
CA ASP A 158 -0.23 13.20 10.20
C ASP A 158 0.63 13.94 11.23
N TYR A 159 1.79 14.45 10.80
CA TYR A 159 2.82 14.93 11.73
C TYR A 159 2.92 16.45 11.84
N GLY A 160 2.37 17.19 10.87
CA GLY A 160 2.31 18.65 10.92
C GLY A 160 1.04 19.18 11.57
N LEU A 161 -0.09 18.47 11.39
CA LEU A 161 -1.39 18.84 11.96
C LEU A 161 -1.84 17.92 13.11
N GLY A 162 -1.16 16.78 13.32
CA GLY A 162 -1.42 15.88 14.44
C GLY A 162 -2.55 14.87 14.20
N TYR A 163 -2.99 14.70 12.96
CA TYR A 163 -4.04 13.73 12.62
C TYR A 163 -3.42 12.38 12.19
N HIS A 164 -2.72 11.71 13.11
CA HIS A 164 -2.00 10.45 12.87
C HIS A 164 -2.49 9.31 13.78
N PRO A 165 -2.37 8.02 13.39
CA PRO A 165 -2.73 6.88 14.25
C PRO A 165 -2.17 6.95 15.68
N PRO A 166 -2.80 6.26 16.65
CA PRO A 166 -2.27 6.16 18.00
C PRO A 166 -0.80 5.69 18.01
N LEU A 167 0.05 6.46 18.70
CA LEU A 167 1.46 6.11 18.91
C LEU A 167 1.64 5.61 20.34
N THR A 168 2.57 4.68 20.53
CA THR A 168 2.98 4.26 21.88
C THR A 168 4.06 5.20 22.42
N ASP A 169 4.12 5.40 23.73
CA ASP A 169 5.17 6.20 24.38
C ASP A 169 6.60 5.68 24.11
N ALA A 170 6.72 4.39 23.78
CA ALA A 170 7.99 3.75 23.42
C ALA A 170 8.57 4.23 22.07
N VAL A 171 7.77 4.88 21.21
CA VAL A 171 8.16 5.29 19.87
C VAL A 171 8.04 6.81 19.73
N PRO A 172 9.17 7.55 19.66
CA PRO A 172 9.12 9.01 19.54
C PRO A 172 8.45 9.48 18.24
N ALA A 173 7.64 10.54 18.31
CA ALA A 173 6.99 11.14 17.13
C ALA A 173 7.99 11.52 16.02
N ALA A 174 9.18 11.99 16.38
CA ALA A 174 10.24 12.29 15.41
C ALA A 174 10.69 11.05 14.61
N TYR A 175 10.70 9.87 15.23
CA TYR A 175 11.08 8.63 14.56
C TYR A 175 10.08 8.27 13.48
N VAL A 176 8.79 8.21 13.83
CA VAL A 176 7.73 7.85 12.89
C VAL A 176 7.55 8.88 11.77
N PHE A 177 7.76 10.17 12.07
CA PHE A 177 7.81 11.23 11.05
C PHE A 177 8.90 10.94 10.01
N TRP A 178 10.15 10.70 10.45
CA TRP A 178 11.26 10.47 9.52
C TRP A 178 11.09 9.18 8.73
N VAL A 179 10.51 8.13 9.33
CA VAL A 179 10.14 6.91 8.61
C VAL A 179 9.10 7.21 7.53
N ALA A 180 8.02 7.92 7.86
CA ALA A 180 6.97 8.25 6.90
C ALA A 180 7.46 9.15 5.75
N ALA A 181 8.25 10.19 6.07
CA ALA A 181 8.85 11.09 5.09
C ALA A 181 9.88 10.36 4.21
N GLY A 182 10.72 9.51 4.81
CA GLY A 182 11.71 8.69 4.11
C GLY A 182 11.06 7.71 3.13
N LEU A 183 10.05 6.95 3.58
CA LEU A 183 9.30 6.03 2.72
C LEU A 183 8.60 6.78 1.58
N THR A 184 7.98 7.92 1.86
CA THR A 184 7.33 8.75 0.84
C THR A 184 8.33 9.23 -0.21
N THR A 185 9.53 9.65 0.22
CA THR A 185 10.60 10.11 -0.68
C THR A 185 11.14 8.96 -1.53
N LEU A 186 11.42 7.81 -0.93
CA LEU A 186 11.95 6.63 -1.63
C LEU A 186 10.96 6.07 -2.65
N LEU A 187 9.70 5.89 -2.25
CA LEU A 187 8.64 5.41 -3.13
C LEU A 187 8.32 6.43 -4.22
N GLY A 188 8.36 7.73 -3.91
CA GLY A 188 8.21 8.79 -4.91
C GLY A 188 9.33 8.79 -5.95
N GLY A 189 10.59 8.64 -5.51
CA GLY A 189 11.73 8.46 -6.40
C GLY A 189 11.58 7.23 -7.29
N ALA A 190 11.18 6.08 -6.71
CA ALA A 190 10.91 4.86 -7.47
C ALA A 190 9.78 5.06 -8.51
N LEU A 191 8.70 5.75 -8.13
CA LEU A 191 7.58 6.04 -9.03
C LEU A 191 7.99 6.98 -10.16
N LEU A 192 8.87 7.96 -9.92
CA LEU A 192 9.42 8.83 -10.98
C LEU A 192 10.38 8.07 -11.90
N TRP A 193 11.09 7.07 -11.37
CA TRP A 193 12.04 6.28 -12.14
C TRP A 193 11.41 5.18 -13.00
N LEU A 194 10.12 4.84 -12.78
CA LEU A 194 9.43 3.86 -13.63
C LEU A 194 9.48 4.28 -15.11
N PRO A 195 9.73 3.37 -16.06
CA PRO A 195 9.67 3.69 -17.48
C PRO A 195 8.30 4.29 -17.86
N THR A 196 8.30 5.42 -18.57
CA THR A 196 7.08 6.09 -19.05
C THR A 196 6.44 5.36 -20.24
N GLU A 197 7.21 4.54 -20.95
CA GLU A 197 6.75 3.77 -22.09
C GLU A 197 7.12 2.29 -21.91
N LEU A 198 6.14 1.39 -21.92
CA LEU A 198 6.32 0.16 -22.69
C LEU A 198 6.16 0.61 -24.14
N ALA A 199 7.26 1.10 -24.73
CA ALA A 199 7.26 1.61 -26.09
C ALA A 199 6.79 0.48 -27.02
N ALA A 200 5.58 0.66 -27.57
CA ALA A 200 5.15 0.19 -28.87
C ALA A 200 5.87 -1.05 -29.45
N ASP A 201 5.78 -2.21 -28.80
CA ASP A 201 5.97 -3.49 -29.53
C ASP A 201 4.62 -4.09 -29.89
N THR A 202 3.96 -3.38 -30.80
CA THR A 202 2.87 -3.91 -31.63
C THR A 202 3.40 -4.25 -33.03
N ARG A 203 4.69 -4.66 -33.15
CA ARG A 203 5.32 -5.04 -34.43
C ARG A 203 5.50 -6.56 -34.61
N LEU A 204 4.59 -7.37 -34.07
CA LEU A 204 4.46 -8.79 -34.45
C LEU A 204 3.06 -9.17 -34.97
N GLY A 205 2.32 -8.18 -35.48
CA GLY A 205 0.98 -8.36 -36.04
C GLY A 205 0.80 -7.95 -37.50
N GLN A 206 1.86 -7.87 -38.32
CA GLN A 206 1.65 -7.74 -39.77
C GLN A 206 1.41 -9.14 -40.37
N PRO A 207 0.25 -9.39 -41.01
CA PRO A 207 0.08 -10.59 -41.79
C PRO A 207 1.06 -10.55 -42.97
N LEU A 208 1.77 -11.66 -43.18
CA LEU A 208 2.53 -11.92 -44.40
C LEU A 208 1.61 -11.68 -45.60
N ARG A 209 1.77 -10.56 -46.30
CA ARG A 209 1.21 -10.40 -47.63
C ARG A 209 1.95 -11.37 -48.54
N SER A 210 1.29 -12.47 -48.88
CA SER A 210 1.69 -13.36 -49.97
C SER A 210 1.80 -12.53 -51.25
N ARG A 211 3.02 -12.38 -51.76
CA ARG A 211 3.22 -11.97 -53.15
C ARG A 211 2.97 -13.21 -54.02
N SER A 212 1.82 -13.21 -54.70
CA SER A 212 1.63 -13.92 -55.96
C SER A 212 2.39 -13.20 -57.06
#